data_AF-A0A512RGR7-F1
#
_entry.id   AF-A0A512RGR7-F1
#
_cell.length_a   1.000
_cell.length_b   1.000
_cell.length_c   1.000
_cell.angle_alpha   90.00
_cell.angle_beta   90.00
_cell.angle_gamma   90.00
#
_symmetry.space_group_name_H-M   'P 1'
#
loop_
_entity.id
_entity.type
_entity.pdbx_description
1 polymer ?
#
loop_
_entity_poly.entity_id
_entity_poly.type
_entity_poly.pdbx_seq_one_letter_code
_entity_poly.pdbx_strand_id
1 'polypeptide(L)' 'MVFALSLSASAQCSLCTKTAQQLGEGPAKGLNNGILMLAFTPLALMAFLGYRWWRSQRPSQS' A
#
# COMPACT_ATOMS: atom_id res chain seq x y z
N MET A 1 -3.58 15.57 -13.49
CA MET A 1 -3.66 14.37 -12.64
C MET A 1 -2.68 13.35 -13.18
N VAL A 2 -1.42 13.42 -12.74
CA VAL A 2 -0.30 12.65 -13.31
C VAL A 2 0.42 11.95 -12.16
N PHE A 3 0.63 10.65 -12.37
CA PHE A 3 1.50 9.70 -11.67
C PHE A 3 2.48 10.31 -10.65
N ALA A 4 2.32 9.97 -9.37
CA ALA A 4 3.34 10.19 -8.35
C ALA A 4 4.10 8.87 -8.10
N LEU A 5 5.19 8.66 -8.86
CA LEU A 5 6.28 7.80 -8.39
C LEU A 5 7.16 8.63 -7.46
N SER A 6 7.10 8.42 -6.14
CA SER A 6 8.25 8.75 -5.28
C SER A 6 8.78 7.47 -4.65
N LEU A 7 9.87 6.95 -5.22
CA LEU A 7 10.71 5.90 -4.66
C LEU A 7 11.69 6.47 -3.63
N SER A 8 11.17 6.97 -2.51
CA SER A 8 11.98 7.11 -1.30
C SER A 8 11.22 6.40 -0.19
N ALA A 9 11.89 5.53 0.56
CA ALA A 9 11.29 4.76 1.65
C ALA A 9 10.94 5.63 2.89
N SER A 10 10.63 6.91 2.66
CA SER A 10 10.02 7.83 3.62
C SER A 10 8.53 7.92 3.34
N ALA A 11 7.69 7.81 4.37
CA ALA A 11 6.24 7.89 4.22
C ALA A 11 5.85 9.20 3.51
N GLN A 12 5.16 9.09 2.37
CA GLN A 12 4.78 10.24 1.53
C GLN A 12 3.61 11.05 2.12
N CYS A 13 2.88 10.50 3.09
CA CYS A 13 1.84 11.24 3.80
C CYS A 13 2.48 12.14 4.86
N SER A 14 2.48 13.46 4.61
CA SER A 14 3.05 14.47 5.51
C SER A 14 2.44 14.44 6.92
N LEU A 15 1.18 14.01 7.04
CA LEU A 15 0.48 13.77 8.30
C LEU A 15 1.14 12.65 9.11
N CYS A 16 1.41 11.50 8.49
CA CYS A 16 2.00 10.34 9.15
C CYS A 16 3.43 10.62 9.63
N THR A 17 4.22 11.33 8.82
CA THR A 17 5.60 11.70 9.18
C THR A 17 5.63 12.70 10.33
N LYS A 18 4.77 13.73 10.31
CA LYS A 18 4.65 14.69 11.42
C LYS A 18 4.27 14.00 12.72
N THR A 19 3.29 13.10 12.69
CA THR A 19 2.86 12.35 13.88
C THR A 19 3.97 11.43 14.38
N ALA A 20 4.68 10.72 13.48
CA ALA A 20 5.81 9.87 13.85
C ALA A 20 6.95 10.66 14.52
N GLN A 21 7.25 11.88 14.07
CA GLN A 21 8.31 12.72 14.65
C GLN A 21 8.00 13.23 16.06
N GLN A 22 6.72 13.35 16.41
CA GLN A 22 6.29 13.72 17.77
C GLN A 22 6.22 12.52 18.71
N LEU A 23 6.31 11.32 18.15
CA LEU A 23 6.31 10.05 18.85
C LEU A 23 7.77 9.61 19.06
N GLY A 24 8.07 8.98 20.21
CA GLY A 24 9.39 8.35 20.41
C GLY A 24 9.65 7.21 19.40
N GLU A 25 10.88 6.71 19.35
CA GLU A 25 11.33 5.66 18.41
C GLU A 25 10.40 4.43 18.32
N GLY A 26 9.96 3.89 19.46
CA GLY A 26 9.08 2.72 19.50
C GLY A 26 7.70 2.97 18.85
N PRO A 27 6.93 3.96 19.33
CA PRO A 27 5.63 4.31 18.74
C PRO A 27 5.72 4.80 17.29
N ALA A 28 6.79 5.51 16.90
CA ALA A 28 7.03 5.93 15.52
C ALA A 28 7.15 4.72 14.56
N LYS A 29 7.87 3.67 15.00
CA LYS A 29 8.00 2.42 14.24
C LYS A 29 6.68 1.65 14.17
N GLY A 30 5.91 1.64 15.25
CA GLY A 30 4.57 1.04 15.29
C GLY A 30 3.61 1.69 14.29
N LEU A 31 3.65 3.02 14.17
CA LEU A 31 2.81 3.77 13.22
C LEU A 31 3.11 3.39 11.75
N ASN A 32 4.39 3.32 11.37
CA ASN A 32 4.77 2.91 10.01
C ASN A 32 4.32 1.49 9.67
N ASN A 33 4.46 0.56 10.63
CA ASN A 33 3.97 -0.81 10.46
C ASN A 33 2.44 -0.84 10.28
N GLY A 34 1.70 0.00 11.02
CA GLY A 34 0.26 0.15 10.85
C GLY A 34 -0.14 0.64 9.46
N ILE A 35 0.58 1.62 8.90
CA ILE A 35 0.33 2.13 7.54
C ILE A 35 0.55 1.02 6.50
N LEU A 36 1.64 0.26 6.62
CA LEU A 36 1.91 -0.86 5.71
C LEU A 36 0.81 -1.93 5.80
N MET A 37 0.35 -2.24 7.01
CA MET A 37 -0.71 -3.21 7.24
C MET A 37 -2.06 -2.75 6.64
N LEU A 38 -2.40 -1.47 6.78
CA LEU A 38 -3.59 -0.88 6.17
C LEU A 38 -3.49 -0.86 4.64
N ALA A 39 -2.33 -0.50 4.07
CA ALA A 39 -2.11 -0.46 2.63
C ALA A 39 -2.11 -1.86 1.98
N PHE A 40 -1.73 -2.90 2.72
CA PHE A 40 -1.73 -4.27 2.23
C PHE A 40 -3.13 -4.73 1.77
N THR A 41 -4.17 -4.36 2.51
CA THR A 41 -5.55 -4.82 2.25
C THR A 41 -6.09 -4.42 0.86
N PRO A 42 -6.13 -3.13 0.47
CA PRO A 42 -6.62 -2.75 -0.85
C PRO A 42 -5.73 -3.27 -1.98
N LEU A 43 -4.41 -3.37 -1.77
CA LEU A 43 -3.49 -3.93 -2.77
C LEU A 43 -3.72 -5.42 -3.00
N ALA A 44 -3.88 -6.20 -1.93
CA ALA A 44 -4.20 -7.62 -2.01
C ALA A 44 -5.55 -7.85 -2.70
N LEU A 45 -6.55 -7.04 -2.38
CA LEU A 45 -7.86 -7.11 -3.02
C LEU A 45 -7.78 -6.81 -4.53
N MET A 46 -7.09 -5.72 -4.92
CA MET A 46 -6.89 -5.38 -6.33
C MET A 46 -6.15 -6.50 -7.08
N ALA A 47 -5.09 -7.06 -6.49
CA ALA A 47 -4.35 -8.17 -7.07
C ALA A 47 -5.22 -9.42 -7.27
N PHE A 48 -6.03 -9.76 -6.27
CA PHE A 48 -6.95 -10.90 -6.34
C PHE A 48 -8.01 -10.73 -7.45
N LEU A 49 -8.67 -9.57 -7.50
CA LEU A 49 -9.69 -9.28 -8.50
C LEU A 49 -9.09 -9.26 -9.91
N GLY A 50 -7.93 -8.62 -10.08
CA GLY A 50 -7.21 -8.56 -11.36
C GLY A 50 -6.78 -9.95 -11.84
N TYR A 51 -6.24 -10.78 -10.95
CA TYR A 51 -5.87 -12.16 -11.26
C TYR A 51 -7.08 -13.00 -11.71
N ARG A 52 -8.20 -12.89 -10.97
CA ARG A 52 -9.44 -13.63 -11.29
C ARG A 52 -10.02 -13.21 -12.64
N TRP A 53 -10.01 -11.91 -12.94
CA TRP A 53 -10.46 -11.37 -14.23
C TRP A 53 -9.58 -11.82 -15.39
N TRP A 54 -8.25 -11.78 -15.22
CA TRP A 54 -7.31 -12.27 -16.24
C TRP A 54 -7.48 -13.76 -16.52
N ARG A 55 -7.74 -14.57 -15.48
CA ARG A 55 -8.07 -16.00 -15.64
C ARG A 55 -9.40 -16.23 -16.34
N SER A 56 -10.42 -15.40 -16.10
CA SER A 56 -11.72 -15.52 -16.77
C SER A 56 -11.69 -15.13 -18.25
N GLN A 57 -10.71 -14.32 -18.67
CA GLN A 57 -10.51 -13.95 -20.07
C GLN A 57 -9.61 -14.91 -20.84
N ARG A 58 -8.97 -15.87 -20.16
CA ARG A 58 -8.30 -16.96 -20.88
C ARG A 58 -9.42 -17.80 -21.48
N PRO A 59 -9.57 -17.84 -22.82
CA PRO A 59 -10.48 -18.80 -23.42
C PRO A 59 -10.00 -20.18 -22.95
N SER A 60 -10.87 -20.89 -22.23
CA SER A 60 -10.81 -22.34 -22.29
C SER A 60 -10.89 -22.66 -23.77
N GLN A 61 -9.78 -23.13 -24.34
CA GLN A 61 -9.75 -23.81 -25.62
C GLN A 61 -10.75 -24.97 -25.55
N SER A 62 -12.01 -24.72 -25.92
CA SER A 62 -13.07 -25.68 -26.22
C SER A 62 -14.04 -25.03 -27.18
#